data_AF-A0A226NI83-F1
#
_entry.id   AF-A0A226NI83-F1
#
_cell.length_a   1.000
_cell.length_b   1.000
_cell.length_c   1.000
_cell.angle_alpha   90.00
_cell.angle_beta   90.00
_cell.angle_gamma   90.00
#
_symmetry.space_group_name_H-M   'P 1'
#
loop_
_entity.id
_entity.type
_entity.pdbx_description
1 polymer ?
#
loop_
_entity_poly.entity_id
_entity_poly.type
_entity_poly.pdbx_seq_one_letter_code
_entity_poly.pdbx_strand_id
1 'polypeptide(L)'
;MAGNLQKAIDLASKAAQEDKAGNYEEAFRLYQHAVQYFLHVVKYEAQGDKAKQSIRMKCTEYLDRAEKLKEYLKKKEKTAPKPVKESGPADGKGNDSDGEGESEDPEKKKLQNQLQESFKPDEKGVQGK
;
A
#
# COMPACT_ATOMS: atom_id res chain seq x y z
N MET A 1 31.08 18.19 -4.55
CA MET A 1 30.34 17.13 -3.83
C MET A 1 28.90 17.06 -4.33
N ALA A 2 28.67 16.66 -5.59
CA ALA A 2 27.32 16.61 -6.19
C ALA A 2 26.56 15.31 -5.84
N GLY A 3 26.78 14.76 -4.65
CA GLY A 3 26.60 13.32 -4.43
C GLY A 3 25.23 12.90 -3.88
N ASN A 4 24.72 13.58 -2.85
CA ASN A 4 23.64 13.01 -2.06
C ASN A 4 22.25 13.30 -2.65
N LEU A 5 22.05 14.47 -3.25
CA LEU A 5 20.79 14.80 -3.92
C LEU A 5 20.55 13.87 -5.11
N GLN A 6 21.55 13.65 -5.95
CA GLN A 6 21.44 12.75 -7.10
C GLN A 6 21.20 11.30 -6.65
N LYS A 7 21.89 10.83 -5.60
CA LYS A 7 21.65 9.52 -4.98
C LYS A 7 20.22 9.39 -4.45
N ALA A 8 19.68 10.43 -3.79
CA ALA A 8 18.32 10.41 -3.29
C ALA A 8 17.30 10.27 -4.43
N ILE A 9 17.52 10.97 -5.55
CA ILE A 9 16.67 10.90 -6.75
C ILE A 9 16.74 9.50 -7.40
N ASP A 10 17.94 8.94 -7.50
CA ASP A 10 18.15 7.59 -8.05
C ASP A 10 17.42 6.53 -7.21
N LEU A 11 17.60 6.57 -5.88
CA LEU A 11 16.91 5.69 -4.95
C LEU A 11 15.39 5.83 -5.02
N ALA A 12 14.87 7.06 -5.09
CA ALA A 12 13.43 7.30 -5.21
C ALA A 12 12.87 6.78 -6.53
N SER A 13 13.61 6.95 -7.62
CA SER A 13 13.22 6.45 -8.95
C SER A 13 13.19 4.92 -8.96
N LYS A 14 14.20 4.28 -8.37
CA LYS A 14 14.24 2.83 -8.20
C LYS A 14 13.10 2.34 -7.31
N ALA A 15 12.82 3.02 -6.19
CA ALA A 15 11.69 2.69 -5.32
C ALA A 15 10.36 2.69 -6.09
N ALA A 16 10.13 3.69 -6.93
CA ALA A 16 8.93 3.79 -7.74
C ALA A 16 8.85 2.72 -8.84
N GLN A 17 9.99 2.24 -9.36
CA GLN A 17 10.03 1.12 -10.29
C GLN A 17 9.65 -0.18 -9.59
N GLU A 18 10.24 -0.46 -8.42
CA GLU A 18 9.92 -1.64 -7.61
C GLU A 18 8.46 -1.65 -7.14
N ASP A 19 7.92 -0.47 -6.77
CA ASP A 19 6.51 -0.29 -6.40
C ASP A 19 5.57 -0.70 -7.53
N LYS A 20 5.87 -0.26 -8.76
CA LYS A 20 5.12 -0.63 -9.96
C LYS A 20 5.31 -2.10 -10.35
N ALA A 21 6.47 -2.68 -10.05
CA ALA A 21 6.75 -4.09 -10.27
C ALA A 21 6.05 -5.01 -9.24
N GLY A 22 5.47 -4.44 -8.18
CA GLY A 22 4.84 -5.20 -7.09
C GLY A 22 5.83 -5.69 -6.02
N ASN A 23 7.09 -5.27 -6.09
CA ASN A 23 8.14 -5.55 -5.11
C ASN A 23 8.04 -4.60 -3.92
N TYR A 24 6.90 -4.65 -3.23
CA TYR A 24 6.53 -3.67 -2.20
C TYR A 24 7.49 -3.62 -1.00
N GLU A 25 8.12 -4.74 -0.64
CA GLU A 25 9.13 -4.78 0.44
C GLU A 25 10.39 -3.98 0.08
N GLU A 26 10.89 -4.16 -1.13
CA GLU A 26 12.07 -3.45 -1.62
C GLU A 26 11.75 -1.98 -1.90
N ALA A 27 10.60 -1.71 -2.50
CA ALA A 27 10.09 -0.35 -2.70
C ALA A 27 10.01 0.42 -1.38
N PHE A 28 9.46 -0.21 -0.33
CA PHE A 28 9.37 0.40 1.00
C PHE A 28 10.76 0.77 1.55
N ARG A 29 11.72 -0.15 1.52
CA ARG A 29 13.10 0.12 1.99
C ARG A 29 13.74 1.25 1.19
N LEU A 30 13.64 1.21 -0.14
CA LEU A 30 14.22 2.22 -1.01
C LEU A 30 13.60 3.61 -0.78
N TYR A 31 12.28 3.71 -0.58
CA TYR A 31 11.63 4.97 -0.21
C TYR A 31 12.17 5.53 1.11
N GLN A 32 12.36 4.71 2.14
CA GLN A 32 12.95 5.15 3.41
C GLN A 32 14.38 5.68 3.23
N HIS A 33 15.20 4.96 2.46
CA HIS A 33 16.57 5.38 2.16
C HIS A 33 16.60 6.70 1.39
N ALA A 34 15.77 6.84 0.34
CA ALA A 34 15.67 8.07 -0.44
C ALA A 34 15.32 9.27 0.46
N VAL A 35 14.32 9.13 1.34
CA VAL A 35 13.91 10.17 2.29
C VAL A 35 15.05 10.55 3.24
N GLN A 36 15.81 9.58 3.75
CA GLN A 36 16.98 9.86 4.60
C GLN A 36 18.01 10.75 3.89
N TYR A 37 18.33 10.44 2.63
CA TYR A 37 19.26 11.26 1.85
C TYR A 37 18.68 12.64 1.54
N PHE A 38 17.40 12.75 1.20
CA PHE A 38 16.76 14.05 0.99
C PHE A 38 16.78 14.92 2.24
N LEU A 39 16.54 14.36 3.43
CA LEU A 39 16.64 15.09 4.70
C LEU A 39 18.07 15.53 4.99
N HIS A 40 19.07 14.70 4.67
CA HIS A 40 20.48 15.07 4.79
C HIS A 40 20.80 16.28 3.89
N VAL A 41 20.35 16.24 2.63
CA VAL A 41 20.50 17.35 1.69
C VAL A 41 19.83 18.61 2.23
N VAL A 42 18.59 18.53 2.73
CA VAL A 42 17.87 19.69 3.29
C VAL A 42 18.61 20.31 4.48
N LYS A 43 19.24 19.48 5.32
CA LYS A 43 19.90 19.90 6.55
C LYS A 43 21.29 20.50 6.28
N TYR A 44 22.05 19.95 5.32
CA TYR A 44 23.47 20.27 5.15
C TYR A 44 23.84 20.89 3.79
N GLU A 45 23.14 20.55 2.71
CA GLU A 45 23.56 20.92 1.34
C GLU A 45 22.64 21.95 0.66
N ALA A 46 21.33 21.89 0.88
CA ALA A 46 20.37 22.74 0.22
C ALA A 46 20.53 24.20 0.68
N GLN A 47 20.80 25.09 -0.28
CA GLN A 47 20.85 26.53 -0.07
C GLN A 47 19.51 27.13 -0.51
N GLY A 48 18.84 27.88 0.38
CA GLY A 48 17.57 28.56 0.10
C GLY A 48 16.29 27.80 0.47
N ASP A 49 15.32 28.54 0.99
CA ASP A 49 14.05 28.00 1.52
C ASP A 49 13.20 27.31 0.47
N LYS A 50 13.19 27.84 -0.77
CA LYS A 50 12.44 27.23 -1.89
C LYS A 50 12.92 25.81 -2.18
N ALA A 51 14.22 25.59 -2.31
CA ALA A 51 14.79 24.28 -2.58
C ALA A 51 14.52 23.31 -1.41
N LYS A 52 14.70 23.77 -0.17
CA LYS A 52 14.40 22.98 1.03
C LYS A 52 12.93 22.58 1.09
N GLN A 53 12.00 23.49 0.76
CA GLN A 53 10.57 23.19 0.72
C GLN A 53 10.24 22.17 -0.37
N SER A 54 10.77 22.33 -1.59
CA SER A 54 10.58 21.36 -2.68
C SER A 54 11.03 19.95 -2.29
N ILE A 55 12.21 19.83 -1.66
CA ILE A 55 12.72 18.54 -1.20
C ILE A 55 11.86 17.98 -0.07
N ARG A 56 11.43 18.80 0.89
CA ARG A 56 10.52 18.37 1.98
C ARG A 56 9.19 17.85 1.47
N MET A 57 8.58 18.54 0.49
CA MET A 57 7.34 18.06 -0.15
C MET A 57 7.53 16.67 -0.76
N LYS A 58 8.67 16.45 -1.44
CA LYS A 58 8.99 15.12 -1.98
C LYS A 58 9.21 14.08 -0.90
N CYS A 59 9.87 14.41 0.21
CA CYS A 59 9.97 13.51 1.36
C CYS A 59 8.59 13.08 1.87
N THR A 60 7.66 14.03 2.03
CA THR A 60 6.29 13.76 2.50
C THR A 60 5.55 12.81 1.56
N GLU A 61 5.65 13.03 0.25
CA GLU A 61 5.02 12.18 -0.77
C GLU A 61 5.56 10.74 -0.73
N TYR A 62 6.87 10.57 -0.57
CA TYR A 62 7.48 9.24 -0.46
C TYR A 62 7.17 8.55 0.87
N LEU A 63 7.09 9.30 1.98
CA LEU A 63 6.70 8.76 3.28
C LEU A 63 5.24 8.27 3.28
N ASP A 64 4.31 9.03 2.71
CA ASP A 64 2.91 8.63 2.57
C ASP A 64 2.78 7.32 1.78
N ARG A 65 3.53 7.18 0.68
CA ARG A 65 3.56 5.93 -0.08
C ARG A 65 4.14 4.78 0.74
N ALA A 66 5.25 5.01 1.44
CA ALA A 66 5.88 3.99 2.28
C ALA A 66 4.96 3.50 3.41
N GLU A 67 4.20 4.38 4.05
CA GLU A 67 3.20 4.02 5.08
C GLU A 67 2.12 3.09 4.50
N LYS A 68 1.57 3.43 3.33
CA LYS A 68 0.59 2.58 2.62
C LYS A 68 1.16 1.21 2.27
N LEU A 69 2.41 1.16 1.81
CA LEU A 69 3.10 -0.10 1.51
C LEU A 69 3.28 -0.96 2.76
N LYS A 70 3.68 -0.35 3.87
CA LYS A 70 3.84 -1.04 5.16
C LYS A 70 2.53 -1.66 5.64
N GLU A 71 1.42 -0.94 5.51
CA GLU A 71 0.10 -1.50 5.84
C GLU A 71 -0.29 -2.67 4.92
N TYR A 72 -0.03 -2.54 3.61
CA TYR A 72 -0.30 -3.61 2.65
C TYR A 72 0.52 -4.87 2.96
N LEU A 73 1.82 -4.71 3.25
CA LEU A 73 2.71 -5.81 3.63
C LEU A 73 2.25 -6.48 4.92
N LYS A 74 1.88 -5.70 5.94
CA LYS A 74 1.36 -6.23 7.21
C LYS A 74 0.05 -7.01 7.04
N LYS A 75 -0.84 -6.58 6.12
CA LYS A 75 -2.06 -7.33 5.79
C LYS A 75 -1.75 -8.62 5.04
N LYS A 76 -0.80 -8.59 4.08
CA LYS A 76 -0.37 -9.76 3.31
C LYS A 76 0.30 -10.82 4.19
N GLU A 77 1.08 -10.42 5.19
CA GLU A 77 1.75 -11.36 6.10
C GLU A 77 0.76 -12.07 7.04
N LYS A 78 -0.36 -11.41 7.37
CA LYS A 78 -1.43 -11.99 8.19
C LYS A 78 -2.33 -12.98 7.43
N THR A 79 -2.35 -12.93 6.11
CA THR A 79 -3.13 -13.85 5.27
C THR A 79 -2.32 -15.01 4.72
N ALA A 80 -1.00 -15.03 4.92
CA ALA A 80 -0.18 -16.20 4.65
C ALA A 80 -0.41 -17.23 5.76
N PRO A 81 -1.09 -18.37 5.51
CA PRO A 81 -1.17 -19.44 6.49
C PRO A 81 0.27 -19.86 6.80
N LYS A 82 0.66 -19.77 8.07
CA LYS A 82 1.91 -20.36 8.54
C LYS A 82 1.94 -21.81 8.02
N PRO A 83 2.97 -22.25 7.29
CA PRO A 83 3.10 -23.66 6.99
C PRO A 83 3.20 -24.38 8.33
N VAL A 84 2.13 -25.08 8.67
CA VAL A 84 2.14 -26.10 9.71
C VAL A 84 3.26 -27.06 9.33
N LYS A 85 4.39 -26.96 10.04
CA LYS A 85 5.39 -28.02 10.07
C LYS A 85 4.69 -29.23 10.65
N GLU A 86 4.25 -30.10 9.77
CA GLU A 86 3.92 -31.48 10.08
C GLU A 86 5.18 -32.15 10.64
N SER A 87 5.16 -32.46 11.94
CA SER A 87 5.86 -33.59 12.56
C SER A 87 5.49 -33.66 14.06
N GLY A 88 4.62 -34.61 14.41
CA GLY A 88 4.56 -35.22 15.75
C GLY A 88 3.22 -35.12 16.50
N PRO A 89 2.51 -36.24 16.77
CA PRO A 89 1.31 -36.27 17.60
C PRO A 89 1.63 -36.47 19.09
N ALA A 90 1.02 -35.68 19.99
CA ALA A 90 0.58 -36.10 21.33
C ALA A 90 -0.13 -34.94 22.08
N ASP A 91 -1.35 -35.26 22.50
CA ASP A 91 -2.25 -34.70 23.51
C ASP A 91 -1.77 -33.57 24.45
N GLY A 92 -2.65 -32.57 24.65
CA GLY A 92 -2.51 -31.63 25.76
C GLY A 92 -3.43 -30.41 25.75
N LYS A 93 -4.74 -30.63 25.95
CA LYS A 93 -5.68 -29.79 26.74
C LYS A 93 -5.34 -28.30 27.00
N GLY A 94 -6.23 -27.41 26.51
CA GLY A 94 -6.38 -26.01 26.97
C GLY A 94 -7.22 -25.18 25.99
N ASN A 95 -8.56 -25.20 26.12
CA ASN A 95 -9.38 -24.16 26.77
C ASN A 95 -9.77 -22.99 25.84
N ASP A 96 -10.96 -23.15 25.26
CA ASP A 96 -12.08 -22.22 25.08
C ASP A 96 -11.87 -20.69 24.94
N SER A 97 -12.55 -20.17 23.90
CA SER A 97 -13.15 -18.82 23.71
C SER A 97 -12.18 -17.63 23.65
N ASP A 98 -12.25 -16.74 22.66
CA ASP A 98 -13.41 -15.90 22.36
C ASP A 98 -13.26 -15.35 20.93
N GLY A 99 -14.21 -15.71 20.07
CA GLY A 99 -14.30 -15.23 18.70
C GLY A 99 -15.40 -14.20 18.62
N GLU A 100 -15.05 -12.93 18.82
CA GLU A 100 -15.95 -11.80 18.61
C GLU A 100 -15.18 -10.73 17.79
N GLY A 101 -15.61 -10.56 16.56
CA GLY A 101 -15.05 -9.63 15.58
C GLY A 101 -16.04 -9.38 14.46
N GLU A 102 -17.28 -9.12 14.88
CA GLU A 102 -18.43 -8.70 14.11
C GLU A 102 -18.11 -7.54 13.16
N SER A 103 -18.45 -7.72 11.88
CA SER A 103 -19.03 -6.70 11.00
C SER A 103 -19.58 -7.41 9.76
N GLU A 104 -20.64 -8.19 9.95
CA GLU A 104 -21.58 -8.46 8.88
C GLU A 104 -22.41 -7.19 8.70
N ASP A 105 -22.00 -6.33 7.76
CA ASP A 105 -22.75 -5.14 7.37
C ASP A 105 -23.98 -5.57 6.51
N PRO A 106 -25.22 -5.44 7.02
CA PRO A 106 -26.43 -5.81 6.28
C PRO A 106 -26.79 -4.80 5.17
N GLU A 107 -26.05 -3.70 5.00
CA GLU A 107 -26.36 -2.65 4.03
C GLU A 107 -25.81 -2.98 2.62
N LYS A 108 -24.70 -3.73 2.52
CA LYS A 108 -24.14 -4.15 1.22
C LYS A 108 -25.08 -4.97 0.36
N LYS A 109 -25.95 -5.79 0.95
CA LYS A 109 -26.95 -6.58 0.19
C LYS A 109 -28.07 -5.71 -0.39
N LYS A 110 -28.48 -4.65 0.32
CA LYS A 110 -29.57 -3.77 -0.13
C LYS A 110 -29.14 -2.89 -1.29
N LEU A 111 -27.89 -2.40 -1.28
CA LEU A 111 -27.36 -1.55 -2.33
C LEU A 111 -27.15 -2.32 -3.65
N GLN A 112 -26.70 -3.58 -3.57
CA GLN A 112 -26.47 -4.42 -4.74
C GLN A 112 -27.78 -4.79 -5.45
N ASN A 113 -28.85 -5.03 -4.70
CA ASN A 113 -30.16 -5.36 -5.29
C ASN A 113 -30.81 -4.14 -5.97
N GLN A 114 -30.63 -2.94 -5.42
CA GLN A 114 -31.17 -1.70 -6.00
C GLN A 114 -30.48 -1.31 -7.32
N LEU A 115 -29.18 -1.60 -7.45
CA LEU A 115 -28.43 -1.37 -8.68
C LEU A 115 -28.90 -2.26 -9.83
N GLN A 116 -29.28 -3.51 -9.57
CA GLN A 116 -29.74 -4.44 -10.61
C GLN A 116 -31.11 -4.05 -11.18
N GLU A 117 -31.97 -3.38 -10.42
CA GLU A 117 -33.31 -2.97 -10.87
C GLU A 117 -33.29 -1.78 -11.85
N SER A 118 -32.22 -0.96 -11.84
CA SER A 118 -32.08 0.22 -12.72
C SER A 118 -31.41 -0.06 -14.07
N PHE A 119 -30.93 -1.27 -14.33
CA PHE A 119 -30.40 -1.65 -15.65
C PHE A 119 -31.47 -2.36 -16.48
N LYS A 120 -32.49 -1.63 -16.93
CA LYS A 120 -33.30 -2.05 -18.08
C LYS A 120 -32.65 -1.46 -19.35
N PRO A 121 -31.98 -2.27 -20.18
CA PRO A 121 -31.66 -1.84 -21.54
C PRO A 121 -32.99 -1.68 -22.29
N ASP A 122 -33.31 -0.47 -22.70
CA ASP A 122 -34.43 -0.17 -23.59
C ASP A 122 -34.12 -0.79 -24.97
N GLU A 123 -34.59 -2.02 -25.17
CA GLU A 123 -34.68 -2.65 -26.48
C GLU A 123 -35.99 -2.21 -27.13
N LYS A 124 -35.92 -1.23 -28.02
CA LYS A 124 -36.97 -0.90 -28.98
C LYS A 124 -36.37 -0.87 -30.38
N GLY A 125 -36.40 -2.03 -31.05
CA GLY A 125 -36.32 -2.10 -32.50
C GLY A 125 -37.63 -1.65 -33.15
N VAL A 126 -37.55 -0.88 -34.23
CA VAL A 126 -38.55 -0.71 -35.30
C VAL A 126 -37.74 -0.31 -36.55
N GLN A 127 -37.46 -1.26 -37.45
CA GLN A 127 -38.16 -1.51 -38.72
C GLN A 127 -38.15 -0.33 -39.70
N GLY A 128 -37.61 -0.61 -40.89
CA GLY A 128 -37.44 0.36 -41.96
C GLY A 128 -38.72 0.69 -42.72
N LYS A 129 -38.59 1.76 -43.49
CA LYS A 129 -39.11 1.94 -44.84
C LYS A 129 -38.27 3.02 -45.53
#